data_AF-A0A094J840-F1
#
_entry.id   AF-A0A094J840-F1
#
_cell.length_a   1.000
_cell.length_b   1.000
_cell.length_c   1.000
_cell.angle_alpha   90.00
_cell.angle_beta   90.00
_cell.angle_gamma   90.00
#
_symmetry.space_group_name_H-M   'P 1'
#
loop_
_entity.id
_entity.type
_entity.pdbx_description
1 polymer ?
#
loop_
_entity_poly.entity_id
_entity_poly.type
_entity_poly.pdbx_seq_one_letter_code
_entity_poly.pdbx_strand_id
1 'polypeptide(L)'
;MRYSKPIAESNPFTLDPRLAHDTLRLGALDLCDVLLFDDSRYDWVILVPRVADCVELLDLDADQQILLATEIKYISERLKQRQPSAKLNIGALGNVVSQLHVHILLRHPDDPAWPGPVWGHSPAQRHSNDSAAQRLADFREFLF
;
A
#
# COMPACT_ATOMS: atom_id res chain seq x y z
N MET A 1 33.20 -30.52 -1.74
CA MET A 1 32.60 -30.16 -0.44
C MET A 1 31.39 -29.27 -0.75
N ARG A 2 30.17 -29.81 -0.70
CA ARG A 2 28.95 -29.05 -1.03
C ARG A 2 28.53 -28.30 0.23
N TYR A 3 28.60 -26.98 0.19
CA TYR A 3 28.06 -26.14 1.26
C TYR A 3 26.54 -26.15 1.10
N SER A 4 25.85 -26.98 1.90
CA SER A 4 24.40 -26.93 1.99
C SER A 4 24.05 -25.70 2.84
N LYS A 5 23.51 -24.65 2.19
CA LYS A 5 22.94 -23.49 2.90
C LYS A 5 21.89 -24.03 3.88
N PRO A 6 21.89 -23.61 5.16
CA PRO A 6 20.83 -23.99 6.08
C PRO A 6 19.49 -23.58 5.47
N ILE A 7 18.51 -24.49 5.48
CA ILE A 7 17.13 -24.14 5.16
C ILE A 7 16.72 -23.17 6.27
N ALA A 8 16.67 -21.89 5.96
CA ALA A 8 16.12 -20.89 6.88
C ALA A 8 14.67 -21.29 7.14
N GLU A 9 14.31 -21.44 8.42
CA GLU A 9 12.91 -21.59 8.80
C GLU A 9 12.15 -20.41 8.20
N SER A 10 11.15 -20.69 7.35
CA SER A 10 10.33 -19.66 6.74
C SER A 10 9.49 -19.01 7.84
N ASN A 11 9.93 -17.84 8.31
CA ASN A 11 9.12 -17.01 9.20
C ASN A 11 7.79 -16.71 8.47
N PRO A 12 6.61 -16.91 9.09
CA PRO A 12 5.36 -16.56 8.44
C PRO A 12 5.24 -15.03 8.29
N PHE A 13 4.71 -14.58 7.15
CA PHE A 13 4.38 -13.18 6.96
C PHE A 13 3.39 -12.70 8.04
N THR A 14 3.69 -11.55 8.65
CA THR A 14 2.81 -10.84 9.58
C THR A 14 2.84 -9.36 9.25
N LEU A 15 1.68 -8.70 9.16
CA LEU A 15 1.60 -7.26 8.91
C LEU A 15 2.14 -6.47 10.10
N ASP A 16 2.95 -5.44 9.86
CA ASP A 16 3.47 -4.56 10.92
C ASP A 16 2.29 -3.94 11.70
N PRO A 17 2.32 -3.93 13.04
CA PRO A 17 1.21 -3.44 13.86
C PRO A 17 0.86 -1.97 13.61
N ARG A 18 1.80 -1.13 13.16
CA ARG A 18 1.53 0.27 12.80
C ARG A 18 0.76 0.36 11.50
N LEU A 19 1.12 -0.45 10.49
CA LEU A 19 0.32 -0.56 9.27
C LEU A 19 -1.09 -1.09 9.59
N ALA A 20 -1.20 -2.10 10.45
CA ALA A 20 -2.49 -2.62 10.88
C ALA A 20 -3.36 -1.59 11.62
N HIS A 21 -2.74 -0.69 12.39
CA HIS A 21 -3.42 0.36 13.15
C HIS A 21 -3.83 1.57 12.29
N ASP A 22 -3.00 1.95 11.31
CA ASP A 22 -3.20 3.16 10.50
C ASP A 22 -3.92 2.87 9.17
N THR A 23 -4.33 1.62 8.95
CA THR A 23 -5.02 1.23 7.71
C THR A 23 -6.25 0.39 7.96
N LEU A 24 -7.11 0.35 6.95
CA LEU A 24 -8.28 -0.51 6.86
C LEU A 24 -8.02 -1.56 5.77
N ARG A 25 -8.27 -2.84 6.05
CA ARG A 25 -8.00 -3.93 5.08
C ARG A 25 -9.05 -3.97 3.97
N LEU A 26 -8.63 -3.70 2.73
CA LEU A 26 -9.51 -3.77 1.56
C LEU A 26 -9.64 -5.21 1.05
N GLY A 27 -8.53 -5.92 0.90
CA GLY A 27 -8.49 -7.25 0.31
C GLY A 27 -7.08 -7.73 0.09
N ALA A 28 -6.90 -8.57 -0.92
CA ALA A 28 -5.62 -9.15 -1.30
C ALA A 28 -5.57 -9.32 -2.82
N LEU A 29 -4.40 -9.05 -3.40
CA LEU A 29 -4.00 -9.51 -4.73
C LEU A 29 -3.14 -10.78 -4.57
N ASP A 30 -2.43 -11.21 -5.60
CA ASP A 30 -1.66 -12.46 -5.58
C ASP A 30 -0.45 -12.38 -4.62
N LEU A 31 0.28 -11.26 -4.66
CA LEU A 31 1.43 -10.97 -3.81
C LEU A 31 1.05 -10.09 -2.62
N CYS A 32 0.31 -9.01 -2.83
CA CYS A 32 0.11 -7.99 -1.81
C CYS A 32 -1.19 -8.12 -1.04
N ASP A 33 -1.15 -7.84 0.27
CA ASP A 33 -2.32 -7.32 0.96
C ASP A 33 -2.59 -5.90 0.47
N VAL A 34 -3.87 -5.59 0.24
CA VAL A 34 -4.33 -4.28 -0.21
C VAL A 34 -5.00 -3.57 0.97
N LEU A 35 -4.42 -2.44 1.36
CA LEU A 35 -4.82 -1.66 2.52
C LEU A 35 -5.26 -0.27 2.06
N LEU A 36 -6.24 0.32 2.77
CA LEU A 36 -6.63 1.71 2.63
C LEU A 36 -6.05 2.48 3.82
N PHE A 37 -5.26 3.52 3.58
CA PHE A 37 -4.77 4.37 4.66
C PHE A 37 -5.94 5.12 5.32
N ASP A 38 -6.01 5.12 6.65
CA ASP A 38 -7.09 5.75 7.42
C ASP A 38 -6.88 7.27 7.51
N ASP A 39 -6.96 7.91 6.35
CA ASP A 39 -6.92 9.35 6.18
C ASP A 39 -7.92 9.77 5.10
N SER A 40 -9.07 10.30 5.55
CA SER A 40 -10.21 10.62 4.70
C SER A 40 -9.93 11.72 3.67
N ARG A 41 -8.80 12.41 3.80
CA ARG A 41 -8.40 13.52 2.92
C ARG A 41 -7.92 13.04 1.55
N TYR A 42 -7.50 11.78 1.43
CA TYR A 42 -6.87 11.24 0.23
C TYR A 42 -7.46 9.90 -0.19
N ASP A 43 -7.49 9.62 -1.49
CA ASP A 43 -7.68 8.28 -2.01
C ASP A 43 -6.32 7.56 -2.00
N TRP A 44 -6.01 6.90 -0.88
CA TRP A 44 -4.66 6.38 -0.58
C TRP A 44 -4.65 4.88 -0.29
N VAL A 45 -4.23 4.10 -1.28
CA VAL A 45 -4.04 2.66 -1.18
C VAL A 45 -2.58 2.33 -0.85
N ILE A 46 -2.38 1.29 -0.03
CA ILE A 46 -1.06 0.76 0.30
C ILE A 46 -1.04 -0.72 -0.09
N LEU A 47 -0.01 -1.12 -0.84
CA LEU A 47 0.29 -2.51 -1.14
C LEU A 47 1.38 -3.01 -0.21
N VAL A 48 1.16 -4.16 0.42
CA VAL A 48 2.15 -4.82 1.29
C VAL A 48 2.42 -6.23 0.78
N PRO A 49 3.57 -6.50 0.13
CA PRO A 49 3.93 -7.85 -0.30
C PRO A 49 3.91 -8.83 0.88
N ARG A 50 3.22 -9.97 0.73
CA ARG A 50 3.15 -11.01 1.76
C ARG A 50 4.41 -11.88 1.80
N VAL A 51 5.55 -11.24 1.95
CA VAL A 51 6.88 -11.85 2.07
C VAL A 51 7.44 -11.52 3.45
N ALA A 52 7.78 -12.54 4.22
CA ALA A 52 8.27 -12.34 5.57
C ALA A 52 9.61 -11.60 5.58
N ASP A 53 9.79 -10.73 6.58
CA ASP A 53 11.01 -9.95 6.81
C ASP A 53 11.49 -9.10 5.62
N CYS A 54 10.62 -8.87 4.63
CA CYS A 54 10.90 -8.05 3.46
C CYS A 54 10.87 -6.56 3.83
N VAL A 55 11.97 -5.85 3.58
CA VAL A 55 12.16 -4.43 3.92
C VAL A 55 12.28 -3.60 2.65
N GLU A 56 13.07 -4.08 1.70
CA GLU A 56 13.41 -3.39 0.47
C GLU A 56 12.84 -4.08 -0.77
N LEU A 57 12.66 -3.33 -1.86
CA LEU A 57 12.28 -3.93 -3.16
C LEU A 57 13.27 -4.99 -3.63
N LEU A 58 14.56 -4.85 -3.28
CA LEU A 58 15.62 -5.79 -3.63
C LEU A 58 15.59 -7.10 -2.82
N ASP A 59 14.80 -7.17 -1.75
CA ASP A 59 14.59 -8.41 -0.99
C ASP A 59 13.61 -9.36 -1.70
N LEU A 60 12.80 -8.82 -2.61
CA LEU A 60 11.91 -9.60 -3.47
C LEU A 60 12.73 -10.29 -4.57
N ASP A 61 12.38 -11.53 -4.89
CA ASP A 61 12.94 -12.19 -6.07
C ASP A 61 12.42 -11.54 -7.37
N ALA A 62 13.02 -11.92 -8.52
CA ALA A 62 12.70 -11.29 -9.80
C ALA A 62 11.23 -11.43 -10.20
N ASP A 63 10.62 -12.59 -9.93
CA ASP A 63 9.22 -12.86 -10.27
C ASP A 63 8.29 -12.04 -9.35
N GLN A 64 8.62 -11.93 -8.07
CA GLN A 64 7.92 -11.09 -7.09
C GLN A 64 8.03 -9.60 -7.43
N GLN A 65 9.18 -9.12 -7.90
CA GLN A 65 9.32 -7.72 -8.34
C GLN A 65 8.44 -7.41 -9.56
N ILE A 66 8.37 -8.33 -10.53
CA ILE A 66 7.49 -8.21 -11.70
C ILE A 66 6.02 -8.24 -11.28
N LEU A 67 5.66 -9.14 -10.36
CA LEU A 67 4.31 -9.24 -9.84
C LEU A 67 3.90 -7.98 -9.05
N LEU A 68 4.78 -7.48 -8.18
CA LEU A 68 4.56 -6.21 -7.48
C LEU A 68 4.35 -5.05 -8.46
N ALA A 69 5.19 -4.93 -9.49
CA ALA A 69 5.02 -3.91 -10.53
C ALA A 69 3.66 -4.02 -11.26
N THR A 70 3.20 -5.25 -11.48
CA THR A 70 1.90 -5.55 -12.11
C THR A 70 0.75 -5.15 -11.19
N GLU A 71 0.84 -5.44 -9.90
CA GLU A 71 -0.18 -5.05 -8.90
C GLU A 71 -0.22 -3.54 -8.66
N ILE A 72 0.94 -2.87 -8.62
CA ILE A 72 1.03 -1.40 -8.57
C ILE A 72 0.31 -0.79 -9.78
N LYS A 73 0.57 -1.33 -10.99
CA LYS A 73 -0.10 -0.87 -12.21
C LYS A 73 -1.61 -1.08 -12.11
N TYR A 74 -2.06 -2.26 -11.69
CA TYR A 74 -3.48 -2.58 -11.56
C TYR A 74 -4.22 -1.58 -10.67
N ILE A 75 -3.73 -1.36 -9.44
CA ILE A 75 -4.35 -0.40 -8.51
C ILE A 75 -4.28 1.03 -9.06
N SER A 76 -3.16 1.41 -9.66
CA SER A 76 -2.96 2.74 -10.25
C SER A 76 -3.95 3.03 -11.38
N GLU A 77 -4.16 2.06 -12.28
CA GLU A 77 -5.11 2.18 -13.40
C GLU A 77 -6.54 2.28 -12.89
N ARG A 78 -6.92 1.45 -11.92
CA ARG A 78 -8.24 1.55 -11.28
C ARG A 78 -8.41 2.94 -10.69
N LEU A 79 -7.56 3.36 -9.75
CA LEU A 79 -7.61 4.71 -9.13
C LEU A 79 -7.75 5.82 -10.19
N LYS A 80 -6.97 5.77 -11.27
CA LYS A 80 -7.06 6.75 -12.34
C LYS A 80 -8.37 6.72 -13.13
N GLN A 81 -9.06 5.58 -13.25
CA GLN A 81 -10.38 5.52 -13.87
C GLN A 81 -11.44 6.28 -13.05
N ARG A 82 -11.34 6.28 -11.72
CA ARG A 82 -12.25 7.04 -10.84
C ARG A 82 -12.06 8.55 -10.98
N GLN A 83 -10.82 9.01 -11.16
CA GLN A 83 -10.51 10.42 -11.37
C GLN A 83 -9.43 10.61 -12.46
N PRO A 84 -9.80 10.61 -13.74
CA PRO A 84 -8.83 10.65 -14.86
C PRO A 84 -7.91 11.87 -14.86
N SER A 85 -8.40 13.02 -14.35
CA SER A 85 -7.64 14.26 -14.26
C SER A 85 -6.65 14.33 -13.08
N ALA A 86 -6.79 13.46 -12.07
CA ALA A 86 -5.91 13.46 -10.89
C ALA A 86 -4.49 12.97 -11.21
N LYS A 87 -3.51 13.37 -10.40
CA LYS A 87 -2.12 12.89 -10.50
C LYS A 87 -1.89 11.74 -9.54
N LEU A 88 -1.23 10.66 -9.97
CA LEU A 88 -0.78 9.62 -9.04
C LEU A 88 0.53 10.02 -8.36
N ASN A 89 0.65 9.71 -7.07
CA ASN A 89 1.92 9.58 -6.37
C ASN A 89 2.09 8.12 -5.98
N ILE A 90 3.29 7.58 -6.24
CA ILE A 90 3.66 6.21 -5.92
C ILE A 90 5.01 6.24 -5.21
N GLY A 91 5.14 5.55 -4.09
CA GLY A 91 6.40 5.53 -3.35
C GLY A 91 6.53 4.36 -2.38
N ALA A 92 7.70 3.74 -2.36
CA ALA A 92 8.17 2.88 -1.28
C ALA A 92 9.21 3.69 -0.49
N LEU A 93 8.89 4.02 0.77
CA LEU A 93 9.74 4.87 1.61
C LEU A 93 10.36 4.09 2.76
N GLY A 94 9.54 3.58 3.69
CA GLY A 94 10.00 2.66 4.73
C GLY A 94 10.75 3.26 5.93
N ASN A 95 10.99 4.58 5.98
CA ASN A 95 11.79 5.20 7.07
C ASN A 95 11.20 5.04 8.49
N VAL A 96 9.87 4.92 8.61
CA VAL A 96 9.17 4.76 9.90
C VAL A 96 8.80 3.30 10.15
N VAL A 97 8.15 2.66 9.17
CA VAL A 97 7.82 1.23 9.18
C VAL A 97 8.71 0.55 8.15
N SER A 98 9.61 -0.32 8.59
CA SER A 98 10.59 -0.95 7.71
C SER A 98 10.00 -2.02 6.80
N GLN A 99 8.92 -2.69 7.20
CA GLN A 99 8.26 -3.69 6.35
C GLN A 99 7.92 -3.08 4.99
N LEU A 100 8.31 -3.73 3.90
CA LEU A 100 8.12 -3.21 2.55
C LEU A 100 6.63 -2.93 2.31
N HIS A 101 6.33 -1.70 1.92
CA HIS A 101 5.01 -1.27 1.52
C HIS A 101 5.10 -0.18 0.46
N VAL A 102 4.15 -0.17 -0.46
CA VAL A 102 4.10 0.77 -1.57
C VAL A 102 2.83 1.61 -1.44
N HIS A 103 3.01 2.92 -1.28
CA HIS A 103 1.93 3.89 -1.29
C HIS A 103 1.51 4.19 -2.73
N ILE A 104 0.21 4.22 -3.00
CA ILE A 104 -0.39 4.62 -4.28
C ILE A 104 -1.57 5.54 -3.96
N LEU A 105 -1.48 6.81 -4.33
CA LEU A 105 -2.53 7.78 -4.01
C LEU A 105 -2.83 8.76 -5.14
N LEU A 106 -4.09 9.15 -5.24
CA LEU A 106 -4.54 10.23 -6.12
C LEU A 106 -4.31 11.59 -5.47
N ARG A 107 -3.88 12.54 -6.29
CA ARG A 107 -3.55 13.92 -5.92
C ARG A 107 -4.28 14.89 -6.83
N HIS A 108 -4.66 16.04 -6.30
CA HIS A 108 -5.34 17.10 -7.03
C HIS A 108 -4.91 18.48 -6.50
N PRO A 109 -5.00 19.56 -7.31
CA PRO A 109 -4.57 20.90 -6.90
C PRO A 109 -5.20 21.41 -5.60
N ASP A 110 -6.40 20.94 -5.29
CA ASP A 110 -7.15 21.33 -4.09
C ASP A 110 -6.92 20.38 -2.90
N ASP A 111 -6.06 19.35 -3.03
CA ASP A 111 -5.73 18.47 -1.89
C ASP A 111 -4.85 19.20 -0.86
N PRO A 112 -4.96 18.86 0.45
CA PRO A 112 -4.33 19.66 1.50
C PRO A 112 -2.81 19.80 1.41
N ALA A 113 -2.12 18.89 0.71
CA ALA A 113 -0.66 18.87 0.65
C ALA A 113 -0.13 19.30 -0.73
N TRP A 114 -0.98 19.69 -1.68
CA TRP A 114 -0.55 20.06 -3.02
C TRP A 114 0.29 21.36 -3.03
N PRO A 115 1.37 21.46 -3.84
CA PRO A 115 1.96 20.45 -4.73
C PRO A 115 2.99 19.54 -4.04
N GLY A 116 3.16 19.67 -2.74
CA GLY A 116 4.12 18.92 -1.94
C GLY A 116 3.72 17.45 -1.70
N PRO A 117 4.60 16.68 -1.05
CA PRO A 117 4.30 15.32 -0.61
C PRO A 117 3.25 15.30 0.51
N VAL A 118 2.40 14.28 0.53
CA VAL A 118 1.46 14.04 1.66
C VAL A 118 2.18 13.57 2.93
N TRP A 119 3.32 12.88 2.77
CA TRP A 119 4.05 12.28 3.88
C TRP A 119 4.61 13.36 4.81
N GLY A 120 4.16 13.35 6.06
CA GLY A 120 4.59 14.30 7.09
C GLY A 120 4.01 15.72 6.93
N HIS A 121 3.07 15.94 6.01
CA HIS A 121 2.48 17.27 5.80
C HIS A 121 1.62 17.73 7.00
N SER A 122 0.66 16.91 7.42
CA SER A 122 -0.20 17.20 8.58
C SER A 122 -0.90 15.94 9.12
N PRO A 123 -1.36 15.94 10.39
CA PRO A 123 -1.98 14.76 11.02
C PRO A 123 -3.14 14.19 10.19
N ALA A 124 -3.24 12.85 10.13
CA ALA A 124 -4.32 12.17 9.43
C ALA A 124 -5.70 12.55 9.99
N GLN A 125 -6.68 12.69 9.11
CA GLN A 125 -8.08 12.82 9.51
C GLN A 125 -8.74 11.46 9.36
N ARG A 126 -8.85 10.73 10.47
CA ARG A 126 -9.42 9.38 10.47
C ARG A 126 -10.89 9.39 10.10
N HIS A 127 -11.31 8.35 9.42
CA HIS A 127 -12.71 8.12 9.15
C HIS A 127 -13.49 7.90 10.46
N SER A 128 -14.72 8.41 10.55
CA SER A 128 -15.67 7.90 11.54
C SER A 128 -16.01 6.44 11.22
N ASN A 129 -16.44 5.64 12.21
CA ASN A 129 -16.76 4.22 11.99
C ASN A 129 -17.72 4.00 10.80
N ASP A 130 -18.78 4.80 10.69
CA ASP A 130 -19.76 4.69 9.61
C ASP A 130 -19.15 5.06 8.25
N SER A 131 -18.36 6.14 8.20
CA SER A 131 -17.69 6.55 6.96
C SER A 131 -16.59 5.58 6.54
N ALA A 132 -15.89 4.94 7.49
CA ALA A 132 -14.87 3.93 7.23
C ALA A 132 -15.48 2.70 6.54
N ALA A 133 -16.61 2.20 7.06
CA ALA A 133 -17.33 1.07 6.47
C ALA A 133 -17.80 1.38 5.04
N GLN A 134 -18.38 2.58 4.82
CA GLN A 134 -18.82 3.01 3.50
C GLN A 134 -17.65 3.16 2.53
N ARG A 135 -16.54 3.75 2.98
CA ARG A 135 -15.32 3.93 2.19
C ARG A 135 -14.72 2.59 1.79
N LEU A 136 -14.67 1.62 2.70
CA LEU A 136 -14.22 0.26 2.41
C LEU A 136 -15.09 -0.42 1.36
N ALA A 137 -16.43 -0.30 1.47
CA ALA A 137 -17.35 -0.89 0.50
C ALA A 137 -17.15 -0.31 -0.90
N ASP A 138 -17.10 1.03 -1.00
CA ASP A 138 -16.86 1.77 -2.24
C ASP A 138 -15.51 1.43 -2.89
N PHE A 139 -14.43 1.36 -2.11
CA PHE A 139 -13.12 0.96 -2.64
C PHE A 139 -13.08 -0.51 -3.06
N ARG A 140 -13.77 -1.41 -2.35
CA ARG A 140 -13.82 -2.84 -2.72
C ARG A 140 -14.53 -3.04 -4.05
N GLU A 141 -15.72 -2.47 -4.22
CA GLU A 141 -16.49 -2.56 -5.49
C GLU A 141 -15.70 -2.01 -6.68
N PHE A 142 -14.89 -0.99 -6.43
CA PHE A 142 -14.12 -0.34 -7.47
C PHE A 142 -12.81 -1.07 -7.83
N LEU A 143 -12.12 -1.62 -6.82
CA LEU A 143 -10.82 -2.26 -6.98
C LEU A 143 -10.89 -3.75 -7.27
N PHE A 144 -11.98 -4.45 -6.93
CA PHE A 144 -12.14 -5.90 -7.09
C PHE A 144 -13.46 -6.23 -7.79
#